data_AF-A0A017S3J2-F1
#
_entry.id   AF-A0A017S3J2-F1
#
_cell.length_a   1.000
_cell.length_b   1.000
_cell.length_c   1.000
_cell.angle_alpha   90.00
_cell.angle_beta   90.00
_cell.angle_gamma   90.00
#
_symmetry.space_group_name_H-M   'P 1'
#
loop_
_entity.id
_entity.type
_entity.pdbx_description
1 polymer ?
#
loop_
_entity_poly.entity_id
_entity_poly.type
_entity_poly.pdbx_seq_one_letter_code
_entity_poly.pdbx_strand_id
1 'polypeptide(L)'
;MTQCKSGQQVVAKLYIFIYMDDDGFYTNPFLVADKEYTNETAAYQALSGLQGSKIPLYYRTYSLDIPVPGPKEDKRSVRLILIDFIPEPFMLEAEPCGFSQEARQKIMKSNMSFCDLHPRNIMLTDRGTVFIDLGDIDQVIPGMYISPLLWWREAQDRTYRFENWIEWDWQRWLEAKFGYTAATIKPETHERFLLSSLAKCSNSLPSLF
;
A
#
# COMPACT_ATOMS: atom_id res chain seq x y z
N MET A 1 20.90 2.30 10.08
CA MET A 1 20.39 1.23 9.20
C MET A 1 20.53 -0.09 9.94
N THR A 2 19.44 -0.84 10.03
CA THR A 2 19.38 -2.15 10.70
C THR A 2 20.10 -3.19 9.84
N GLN A 3 21.02 -3.96 10.42
CA GLN A 3 21.70 -5.06 9.72
C GLN A 3 20.93 -6.37 9.93
N CYS A 4 20.78 -7.15 8.86
CA CYS A 4 20.25 -8.51 8.94
C CYS A 4 21.26 -9.42 9.65
N LYS A 5 20.78 -10.25 10.58
CA LYS A 5 21.61 -11.22 11.31
C LYS A 5 21.60 -12.59 10.60
N SER A 6 22.65 -13.37 10.80
CA SER A 6 22.67 -14.75 10.31
C SER A 6 21.53 -15.58 10.94
N GLY A 7 20.84 -16.38 10.13
CA GLY A 7 19.68 -17.17 10.55
C GLY A 7 18.35 -16.40 10.61
N GLN A 8 18.34 -15.11 10.29
CA GLN A 8 17.12 -14.30 10.27
C GLN A 8 16.33 -14.52 8.97
N GLN A 9 15.02 -14.74 9.10
CA GLN A 9 14.10 -14.77 7.97
C GLN A 9 13.77 -13.33 7.52
N VAL A 10 13.79 -13.12 6.20
CA VAL A 10 13.56 -11.82 5.56
C VAL A 10 12.75 -12.01 4.29
N VAL A 11 12.05 -10.97 3.87
CA VAL A 11 11.33 -10.93 2.59
C VAL A 11 12.15 -10.13 1.59
N ALA A 12 12.38 -10.75 0.44
CA ALA A 12 13.04 -10.15 -0.70
C ALA A 12 11.98 -9.77 -1.75
N LYS A 13 11.62 -8.49 -1.83
CA LYS A 13 10.68 -7.97 -2.84
C LYS A 13 11.45 -7.56 -4.10
N LEU A 14 11.25 -8.31 -5.18
CA LEU A 14 11.91 -8.12 -6.47
C LEU A 14 11.05 -7.26 -7.41
N TYR A 15 11.67 -6.27 -8.03
CA TYR A 15 11.06 -5.44 -9.07
C TYR A 15 11.70 -5.83 -10.40
N ILE A 16 10.98 -6.66 -11.16
CA ILE A 16 11.43 -7.20 -12.43
C ILE A 16 10.58 -6.58 -13.55
N PHE A 17 11.23 -5.82 -14.42
CA PHE A 17 10.59 -5.00 -15.44
C PHE A 17 9.78 -5.73 -16.52
N ILE A 18 9.94 -7.05 -16.66
CA ILE A 18 9.32 -7.82 -17.76
C ILE A 18 7.98 -8.48 -17.40
N TYR A 19 7.55 -8.41 -16.13
CA TYR A 19 6.31 -9.03 -15.66
C TYR A 19 5.22 -8.01 -15.33
N MET A 20 5.47 -6.72 -15.58
CA MET A 20 4.41 -5.72 -15.48
C MET A 20 3.63 -5.70 -16.80
N ASP A 21 2.32 -5.88 -16.68
CA ASP A 21 1.37 -5.72 -17.78
C ASP A 21 1.56 -4.31 -18.38
N ASP A 22 1.73 -4.22 -19.68
CA ASP A 22 1.94 -2.94 -20.37
C ASP A 22 0.61 -2.23 -20.65
N ASP A 23 -0.51 -2.77 -20.14
CA ASP A 23 -1.88 -2.34 -20.36
C ASP A 23 -2.18 -2.15 -21.85
N GLY A 24 -1.57 -2.97 -22.73
CA GLY A 24 -1.66 -2.78 -24.18
C GLY A 24 -0.83 -1.60 -24.68
N PHE A 25 0.42 -1.50 -24.20
CA PHE A 25 1.43 -0.48 -24.52
C PHE A 25 1.19 0.94 -23.98
N TYR A 26 0.17 1.17 -23.16
CA TYR A 26 -0.10 2.50 -22.58
C TYR A 26 0.85 2.84 -21.43
N THR A 27 1.50 1.83 -20.85
CA THR A 27 2.34 1.99 -19.67
C THR A 27 3.72 1.42 -19.96
N ASN A 28 4.79 2.17 -19.69
CA ASN A 28 6.15 1.65 -19.82
C ASN A 28 6.49 0.84 -18.55
N PRO A 29 6.54 -0.50 -18.60
CA PRO A 29 6.71 -1.34 -17.42
C PRO A 29 8.05 -1.11 -16.72
N PHE A 30 9.06 -0.65 -17.47
CA PHE A 30 10.35 -0.26 -16.89
C PHE A 30 10.22 0.96 -15.99
N LEU A 31 9.48 1.98 -16.44
CA LEU A 31 9.27 3.21 -15.66
C LEU A 31 8.37 2.96 -14.45
N VAL A 32 7.37 2.08 -14.56
CA VAL A 32 6.47 1.75 -13.44
C VAL A 32 7.24 1.05 -12.33
N ALA A 33 7.97 -0.03 -12.63
CA ALA A 33 8.71 -0.74 -11.59
C ALA A 33 9.82 0.13 -10.97
N ASP A 34 10.45 1.00 -11.78
CA ASP A 34 11.41 1.98 -11.27
C ASP A 34 10.78 2.94 -10.28
N LYS A 35 9.60 3.45 -10.62
CA LYS A 35 8.82 4.38 -9.80
C LYS A 35 8.39 3.71 -8.50
N GLU A 36 7.73 2.55 -8.56
CA GLU A 36 7.27 1.82 -7.38
C GLU A 36 8.42 1.48 -6.43
N TYR A 37 9.54 0.98 -6.95
CA TYR A 37 10.74 0.71 -6.16
C TYR A 37 11.26 1.97 -5.46
N THR A 38 11.32 3.09 -6.19
CA THR A 38 11.85 4.36 -5.67
C THR A 38 10.95 4.90 -4.57
N ASN A 39 9.64 4.87 -4.79
CA ASN A 39 8.63 5.33 -3.85
C ASN A 39 8.61 4.49 -2.59
N GLU A 40 8.62 3.16 -2.72
CA GLU A 40 8.59 2.27 -1.57
C GLU A 40 9.87 2.44 -0.73
N THR A 41 11.02 2.57 -1.38
CA THR A 41 12.28 2.88 -0.70
C THR A 41 12.21 4.20 0.06
N ALA A 42 11.69 5.26 -0.57
CA ALA A 42 11.51 6.56 0.06
C ALA A 42 10.52 6.50 1.23
N ALA A 43 9.44 5.72 1.09
CA ALA A 43 8.45 5.52 2.14
C ALA A 43 9.05 4.85 3.38
N TYR A 44 9.84 3.78 3.24
CA TYR A 44 10.51 3.15 4.37
C TYR A 44 11.47 4.10 5.09
N GLN A 45 12.14 4.98 4.35
CA GLN A 45 13.03 6.00 4.94
C GLN A 45 12.24 7.08 5.68
N ALA A 46 11.19 7.62 5.06
CA ALA A 46 10.34 8.67 5.63
C ALA A 46 9.58 8.19 6.87
N LEU A 47 9.16 6.92 6.89
CA LEU A 47 8.40 6.29 7.97
C LEU A 47 9.29 5.48 8.92
N SER A 48 10.58 5.81 9.03
CA SER A 48 11.53 5.08 9.88
C SER A 48 11.08 4.90 11.33
N GLY A 49 10.37 5.87 11.89
CA GLY A 49 9.79 5.80 13.25
C GLY A 49 8.67 4.77 13.43
N LEU A 50 8.13 4.22 12.33
CA LEU A 50 7.07 3.21 12.33
C LEU A 50 7.60 1.79 12.10
N GLN A 51 8.88 1.63 11.77
CA GLN A 51 9.48 0.32 11.48
C GLN A 51 9.50 -0.59 12.71
N GLY A 52 9.17 -1.86 12.51
CA GLY A 52 9.06 -2.87 13.58
C GLY A 52 7.78 -2.75 14.43
N SER A 53 6.86 -1.85 14.06
CA SER A 53 5.58 -1.70 14.76
C SER A 53 4.39 -1.59 13.81
N LYS A 54 4.42 -0.63 12.87
CA LYS A 54 3.37 -0.40 11.87
C LYS A 54 3.78 -0.73 10.45
N ILE A 55 5.09 -0.75 10.18
CA ILE A 55 5.65 -1.24 8.92
C ILE A 55 6.80 -2.21 9.24
N PRO A 56 7.17 -3.12 8.32
CA PRO A 56 8.32 -3.99 8.49
C PRO A 56 9.61 -3.22 8.77
N LEU A 57 10.58 -3.89 9.43
CA LEU A 57 11.95 -3.37 9.46
C LEU A 57 12.50 -3.34 8.03
N TYR A 58 13.04 -2.19 7.63
CA TYR A 58 13.71 -2.02 6.36
C TYR A 58 15.21 -2.25 6.54
N TYR A 59 15.75 -3.26 5.86
CA TYR A 59 17.17 -3.58 5.96
C TYR A 59 17.99 -2.80 4.94
N ARG A 60 17.70 -3.00 3.66
CA ARG A 60 18.49 -2.46 2.55
C ARG A 60 17.79 -2.62 1.22
N THR A 61 18.16 -1.77 0.26
CA THR A 61 17.86 -1.96 -1.16
C THR A 61 19.08 -2.36 -1.97
N TYR A 62 18.87 -3.05 -3.07
CA TYR A 62 19.91 -3.47 -4.01
C TYR A 62 19.46 -3.20 -5.44
N SER A 63 20.42 -2.82 -6.28
CA SER A 63 20.28 -2.76 -7.72
C SER A 63 21.40 -3.59 -8.33
N LEU A 64 21.05 -4.53 -9.21
CA LEU A 64 22.00 -5.43 -9.85
C LEU A 64 21.70 -5.55 -11.33
N ASP A 65 22.72 -5.51 -12.17
CA ASP A 65 22.60 -5.89 -13.57
C ASP A 65 22.93 -7.37 -13.74
N ILE A 66 21.92 -8.15 -14.10
CA ILE A 66 22.05 -9.59 -14.34
C ILE A 66 22.28 -9.81 -15.84
N PRO A 67 23.32 -10.55 -16.26
CA PRO A 67 23.52 -10.88 -17.66
C PRO A 67 22.35 -11.72 -18.19
N VAL A 68 21.88 -11.38 -19.39
CA VAL A 68 20.83 -12.14 -20.09
C VAL A 68 21.52 -13.13 -21.04
N PRO A 69 21.26 -14.44 -20.91
CA PRO A 69 21.79 -15.42 -21.85
C PRO A 69 21.27 -15.13 -23.27
N GLY A 70 22.17 -14.84 -24.21
CA GLY A 70 21.80 -14.52 -25.58
C GLY A 70 23.01 -14.27 -26.50
N PRO A 71 22.79 -14.14 -27.82
CA PRO A 71 23.86 -13.89 -28.79
C PRO A 71 24.47 -12.49 -28.69
N LYS A 72 23.85 -11.58 -27.94
CA LYS A 72 24.40 -10.27 -27.56
C LYS A 72 24.67 -10.25 -26.06
N GLU A 73 25.71 -9.55 -25.64
CA GLU A 73 25.99 -9.28 -24.22
C GLU A 73 24.99 -8.25 -23.67
N ASP A 74 23.74 -8.66 -23.51
CA ASP A 74 22.70 -7.85 -22.91
C ASP A 74 22.65 -8.07 -21.40
N LYS A 75 22.30 -7.01 -20.67
CA LYS A 75 22.10 -7.05 -19.21
C LYS A 75 20.69 -6.59 -18.89
N ARG A 76 20.13 -7.17 -17.81
CA ARG A 76 18.85 -6.78 -17.24
C ARG A 76 19.09 -6.23 -15.84
N SER A 77 18.69 -4.98 -15.62
CA SER A 77 18.65 -4.43 -14.28
C SER A 77 17.55 -5.12 -13.46
N VAL A 78 17.85 -5.44 -12.22
CA VAL A 78 16.93 -6.01 -11.22
C VAL A 78 17.08 -5.20 -9.95
N ARG A 79 15.95 -4.83 -9.36
CA ARG A 79 15.91 -4.09 -8.10
C ARG A 79 15.27 -4.93 -7.02
N LEU A 80 15.78 -4.77 -5.80
CA LEU A 80 15.38 -5.57 -4.66
C LEU A 80 15.25 -4.68 -3.43
N ILE A 81 14.19 -4.92 -2.65
CA ILE A 81 14.03 -4.40 -1.30
C ILE A 81 14.05 -5.57 -0.32
N LEU A 82 14.85 -5.46 0.73
CA LEU A 82 14.93 -6.44 1.80
C LEU A 82 14.25 -5.90 3.07
N ILE A 83 13.21 -6.59 3.52
CA ILE A 83 12.41 -6.23 4.68
C ILE A 83 12.22 -7.41 5.64
N ASP A 84 11.69 -7.13 6.82
CA ASP A 84 11.38 -8.15 7.82
C ASP A 84 10.36 -9.17 7.32
N PHE A 85 10.59 -10.42 7.68
CA PHE A 85 9.57 -11.44 7.50
C PHE A 85 8.59 -11.40 8.67
N ILE A 86 7.31 -11.29 8.36
CA ILE A 86 6.24 -11.27 9.35
C ILE A 86 5.49 -12.61 9.23
N PRO A 87 5.52 -13.48 10.25
CA PRO A 87 4.95 -14.82 10.19
C PRO A 87 3.44 -14.82 10.46
N GLU A 88 2.71 -13.82 9.94
CA GLU A 88 1.28 -13.61 10.24
C GLU A 88 0.46 -13.53 8.94
N PRO A 89 -0.83 -13.92 8.98
CA PRO A 89 -1.65 -13.92 7.79
C PRO A 89 -1.95 -12.50 7.30
N PHE A 90 -2.21 -12.40 5.99
CA PHE A 90 -2.78 -11.21 5.42
C PHE A 90 -4.22 -11.02 5.89
N MET A 91 -4.67 -9.78 5.99
CA MET A 91 -6.07 -9.47 6.27
C MET A 91 -7.00 -10.03 5.19
N LEU A 92 -6.52 -10.19 3.95
CA LEU A 92 -7.24 -10.87 2.87
C LEU A 92 -7.54 -12.35 3.17
N GLU A 93 -6.64 -13.02 3.86
CA GLU A 93 -6.75 -14.45 4.18
C GLU A 93 -7.51 -14.69 5.50
N ALA A 94 -7.69 -13.63 6.29
CA ALA A 94 -8.37 -13.70 7.57
C ALA A 94 -9.88 -13.68 7.40
N GLU A 95 -10.57 -14.57 8.12
CA GLU A 95 -12.02 -14.65 8.10
C GLU A 95 -12.63 -13.63 9.07
N PRO A 96 -13.32 -12.57 8.60
CA PRO A 96 -13.74 -11.47 9.48
C PRO A 96 -14.72 -11.91 10.58
N CYS A 97 -15.53 -12.93 10.32
CA CYS A 97 -16.47 -13.49 11.29
C CYS A 97 -15.78 -14.16 12.49
N GLY A 98 -14.49 -14.51 12.38
CA GLY A 98 -13.67 -15.00 13.49
C GLY A 98 -13.28 -13.92 14.50
N PHE A 99 -13.54 -12.64 14.20
CA PHE A 99 -13.18 -11.50 15.06
C PHE A 99 -14.41 -10.87 15.71
N SER A 100 -14.29 -10.46 16.97
CA SER A 100 -15.33 -9.66 17.62
C SER A 100 -15.52 -8.32 16.89
N GLN A 101 -16.69 -7.71 17.04
CA GLN A 101 -16.97 -6.41 16.44
C GLN A 101 -15.97 -5.34 16.94
N GLU A 102 -15.60 -5.37 18.22
CA GLU A 102 -14.60 -4.45 18.79
C GLU A 102 -13.22 -4.64 18.16
N ALA A 103 -12.81 -5.88 17.90
CA ALA A 103 -11.54 -6.19 17.25
C ALA A 103 -11.51 -5.67 15.80
N ARG A 104 -12.58 -5.92 15.04
CA ARG A 104 -12.73 -5.40 13.67
C ARG A 104 -12.75 -3.88 13.63
N GLN A 105 -13.45 -3.23 14.56
CA GLN A 105 -13.41 -1.79 14.71
C GLN A 105 -12.00 -1.28 14.98
N LYS A 106 -11.25 -1.93 15.87
CA LYS A 106 -9.86 -1.54 16.18
C LYS A 106 -8.95 -1.66 14.95
N ILE A 107 -9.08 -2.74 14.18
CA ILE A 107 -8.35 -2.97 12.92
C ILE A 107 -8.68 -1.86 11.91
N MET A 108 -9.96 -1.66 11.59
CA MET A 108 -10.38 -0.69 10.58
C MET A 108 -10.01 0.75 10.95
N LYS A 109 -10.16 1.12 12.22
CA LYS A 109 -9.76 2.46 12.71
C LYS A 109 -8.25 2.69 12.61
N SER A 110 -7.44 1.64 12.70
CA SER A 110 -5.98 1.73 12.57
C SER A 110 -5.52 1.87 11.11
N ASN A 111 -6.28 1.30 10.16
CA ASN A 111 -5.97 1.33 8.74
C ASN A 111 -6.05 2.73 8.15
N MET A 112 -6.76 3.65 8.80
CA MET A 112 -6.99 5.00 8.31
C MET A 112 -5.76 5.87 8.02
N SER A 113 -4.58 5.45 8.48
CA SER A 113 -3.36 6.25 8.40
C SER A 113 -2.55 6.03 7.11
N PHE A 114 -2.96 5.11 6.22
CA PHE A 114 -2.19 4.75 5.02
C PHE A 114 -3.01 4.93 3.73
N CYS A 115 -2.32 5.25 2.63
CA CYS A 115 -2.96 5.65 1.37
C CYS A 115 -3.28 4.48 0.43
N ASP A 116 -2.44 3.44 0.41
CA ASP A 116 -2.71 2.22 -0.34
C ASP A 116 -3.20 1.11 0.59
N LEU A 117 -4.51 0.93 0.62
CA LEU A 117 -5.18 0.02 1.54
C LEU A 117 -5.96 -1.01 0.77
N HIS A 118 -5.27 -2.09 0.48
CA HIS A 118 -5.88 -3.34 0.09
C HIS A 118 -5.75 -4.33 1.25
N PRO A 119 -6.74 -5.20 1.54
CA PRO A 119 -6.59 -6.27 2.54
C PRO A 119 -5.35 -7.16 2.36
N ARG A 120 -4.80 -7.21 1.14
CA ARG A 120 -3.57 -7.98 0.81
C ARG A 120 -2.29 -7.28 1.27
N ASN A 121 -2.36 -5.97 1.52
CA ASN A 121 -1.24 -5.12 1.93
C ASN A 121 -1.23 -4.88 3.46
N ILE A 122 -2.09 -5.60 4.20
CA ILE A 122 -2.24 -5.49 5.64
C ILE A 122 -2.02 -6.88 6.25
N MET A 123 -1.13 -6.97 7.22
CA MET A 123 -0.90 -8.18 8.02
C MET A 123 -1.49 -8.01 9.41
N LEU A 124 -2.15 -9.06 9.91
CA LEU A 124 -2.82 -9.05 11.22
C LEU A 124 -1.93 -9.72 12.26
N THR A 125 -1.34 -8.93 13.14
CA THR A 125 -0.42 -9.41 14.20
C THR A 125 -1.06 -9.32 15.58
N ASP A 126 -0.47 -10.00 16.56
CA ASP A 126 -0.81 -9.89 17.98
C ASP A 126 -0.78 -8.44 18.51
N ARG A 127 0.11 -7.61 17.94
CA ARG A 127 0.31 -6.19 18.29
C ARG A 127 -0.57 -5.24 17.47
N GLY A 128 -1.34 -5.75 16.52
CA GLY A 128 -2.23 -4.99 15.65
C GLY A 128 -1.85 -5.12 14.18
N THR A 129 -2.09 -4.05 13.41
CA THR A 129 -1.90 -4.03 11.95
C THR A 129 -0.50 -3.60 11.56
N VAL A 130 0.08 -4.34 10.60
CA VAL A 130 1.32 -3.99 9.91
C VAL A 130 1.03 -3.80 8.43
N PHE A 131 1.51 -2.70 7.86
CA PHE A 131 1.29 -2.31 6.46
C PHE A 131 2.53 -2.61 5.64
N ILE A 132 2.32 -3.23 4.48
CA ILE A 132 3.35 -3.55 3.49
C ILE A 132 3.00 -2.92 2.14
N ASP A 133 3.88 -3.08 1.15
CA ASP A 133 3.64 -2.61 -0.22
C ASP A 133 3.43 -1.08 -0.28
N LEU A 134 4.46 -0.34 0.11
CA LEU A 134 4.39 1.12 0.30
C LEU A 134 4.67 1.92 -0.98
N GLY A 135 4.69 1.27 -2.15
CA GLY A 135 5.08 1.85 -3.44
C GLY A 135 4.13 2.92 -4.00
N ASP A 136 2.87 2.92 -3.56
CA ASP A 136 1.82 3.85 -4.02
C ASP A 136 1.56 4.99 -3.01
N ILE A 137 2.50 5.23 -2.09
CA ILE A 137 2.46 6.38 -1.16
C ILE A 137 2.67 7.73 -1.88
N ASP A 138 3.01 7.72 -3.18
CA ASP A 138 3.12 8.89 -4.05
C ASP A 138 1.89 9.82 -4.09
N GLN A 139 0.75 9.36 -3.58
CA GLN A 139 -0.45 10.19 -3.45
C GLN A 139 -0.52 11.02 -2.18
N VAL A 140 0.44 10.89 -1.27
CA VAL A 140 0.71 11.94 -0.28
C VAL A 140 1.38 13.06 -1.06
N ILE A 141 0.59 13.95 -1.65
CA ILE A 141 1.10 15.20 -2.20
C ILE A 141 1.98 15.81 -1.11
N PRO A 142 3.32 15.93 -1.30
CA PRO A 142 4.21 16.31 -0.21
C PRO A 142 3.74 17.63 0.40
N GLY A 143 3.34 17.59 1.68
CA GLY A 143 2.85 18.76 2.42
C GLY A 143 1.33 19.02 2.38
N MET A 144 0.51 18.23 1.67
CA MET A 144 -0.95 18.37 1.75
C MET A 144 -1.56 17.29 2.65
N TYR A 145 -2.15 17.74 3.75
CA TYR A 145 -3.02 16.90 4.57
C TYR A 145 -4.29 16.57 3.78
N ILE A 146 -4.51 15.29 3.49
CA ILE A 146 -5.77 14.82 2.93
C ILE A 146 -6.66 14.37 4.08
N SER A 147 -7.79 15.05 4.21
CA SER A 147 -8.79 14.77 5.24
C SER A 147 -9.24 13.31 5.19
N PRO A 148 -9.24 12.54 6.30
CA PRO A 148 -9.80 11.19 6.33
C PRO A 148 -11.29 11.14 5.96
N LEU A 149 -12.05 12.22 6.19
CA LEU A 149 -13.42 12.36 5.68
C LEU A 149 -13.49 12.35 4.16
N LEU A 150 -12.45 12.87 3.49
CA LEU A 150 -12.36 12.84 2.04
C LEU A 150 -11.89 11.46 1.58
N TRP A 151 -10.97 10.81 2.30
CA TRP A 151 -10.33 9.57 1.88
C TRP A 151 -11.17 8.30 2.10
N TRP A 152 -12.02 8.30 3.14
CA TRP A 152 -12.77 7.13 3.60
C TRP A 152 -14.28 7.27 3.46
N ARG A 153 -14.72 8.26 2.69
CA ARG A 153 -16.13 8.46 2.41
C ARG A 153 -16.66 7.23 1.68
N GLU A 154 -17.79 6.72 2.15
CA GLU A 154 -18.42 5.49 1.64
C GLU A 154 -18.64 5.49 0.11
N ALA A 155 -18.88 6.66 -0.48
CA ALA A 155 -19.08 6.85 -1.92
C ALA A 155 -17.83 6.60 -2.81
N GLN A 156 -16.70 6.20 -2.24
CA GLN A 156 -15.41 6.10 -2.96
C GLN A 156 -14.93 4.67 -3.23
N ASP A 157 -15.80 3.65 -3.11
CA ASP A 157 -15.52 2.23 -3.40
C ASP A 157 -14.40 1.59 -2.54
N ARG A 158 -13.69 2.39 -1.73
CA ARG A 158 -12.63 1.91 -0.84
C ARG A 158 -13.19 1.13 0.35
N THR A 159 -14.38 1.48 0.83
CA THR A 159 -15.07 0.73 1.89
C THR A 159 -15.56 -0.63 1.39
N TYR A 160 -15.85 -0.77 0.09
CA TYR A 160 -16.30 -2.04 -0.51
C TYR A 160 -15.28 -3.18 -0.31
N ARG A 161 -13.98 -2.88 -0.46
CA ARG A 161 -12.90 -3.86 -0.19
C ARG A 161 -12.85 -4.35 1.26
N PHE A 162 -13.53 -3.66 2.17
CA PHE A 162 -13.59 -3.96 3.59
C PHE A 162 -15.03 -4.20 4.07
N GLU A 163 -16.00 -4.46 3.18
CA GLU A 163 -17.41 -4.60 3.55
C GLU A 163 -17.63 -5.65 4.65
N ASN A 164 -16.95 -6.79 4.55
CA ASN A 164 -17.02 -7.88 5.54
C ASN A 164 -16.36 -7.52 6.89
N TRP A 165 -15.55 -6.47 6.91
CA TRP A 165 -14.89 -5.94 8.10
C TRP A 165 -15.66 -4.80 8.75
N ILE A 166 -16.63 -4.19 8.06
CA ILE A 166 -17.39 -3.02 8.51
C ILE A 166 -18.87 -3.41 8.69
N GLU A 167 -19.25 -3.82 9.90
CA GLU A 167 -20.64 -4.13 10.28
C GLU A 167 -21.26 -3.07 11.22
N TRP A 168 -20.73 -1.85 11.22
CA TRP A 168 -21.25 -0.75 12.01
C TRP A 168 -21.40 0.49 11.16
N ASP A 169 -22.01 1.52 11.74
CA ASP A 169 -22.19 2.83 11.12
C ASP A 169 -20.84 3.56 10.97
N TRP A 170 -20.05 3.14 9.99
CA TRP A 170 -18.72 3.65 9.68
C TRP A 170 -18.77 5.12 9.31
N GLN A 171 -19.72 5.50 8.47
CA GLN A 171 -19.87 6.87 7.99
C GLN A 171 -20.18 7.81 9.16
N ARG A 172 -21.11 7.45 10.05
CA ARG A 172 -21.39 8.25 11.25
C ARG A 172 -20.19 8.36 12.18
N TRP A 173 -19.44 7.28 12.37
CA TRP A 173 -18.22 7.32 13.18
C TRP A 173 -17.14 8.22 12.54
N LEU A 174 -16.97 8.12 11.21
CA LEU A 174 -16.02 8.91 10.44
C LEU A 174 -16.33 10.40 10.55
N GLU A 175 -17.60 10.79 10.38
CA GLU A 175 -18.10 12.15 10.52
C GLU A 175 -17.98 12.67 11.96
N ALA A 176 -18.31 11.84 12.96
CA ALA A 176 -18.16 12.24 14.35
C ALA A 176 -16.69 12.49 14.72
N LYS A 177 -15.77 11.67 14.20
CA LYS A 177 -14.34 11.78 14.54
C LYS A 177 -13.62 12.85 13.75
N PHE A 178 -13.89 12.96 12.45
CA PHE A 178 -13.15 13.82 11.55
C PHE A 178 -13.97 14.98 10.99
N GLY A 179 -15.24 15.15 11.41
CA GLY A 179 -16.15 16.23 10.99
C GLY A 179 -15.49 17.62 10.92
N TYR A 180 -14.60 17.89 11.87
CA TYR A 180 -13.85 19.15 11.96
C TYR A 180 -12.94 19.43 10.75
N THR A 181 -12.51 18.41 10.01
CA THR A 181 -11.67 18.56 8.81
C THR A 181 -12.49 18.88 7.55
N ALA A 182 -13.82 18.88 7.61
CA ALA A 182 -14.67 19.19 6.47
C ALA A 182 -14.34 20.56 5.86
N ALA A 183 -14.08 21.57 6.70
CA ALA A 183 -13.71 22.92 6.27
C ALA A 183 -12.34 23.01 5.57
N THR A 184 -11.47 21.99 5.74
CA THR A 184 -10.14 21.95 5.09
C THR A 184 -10.18 21.33 3.69
N ILE A 185 -11.31 20.71 3.31
CA ILE A 185 -11.48 20.10 2.00
C ILE A 185 -11.80 21.21 0.99
N LYS A 186 -10.78 21.66 0.26
CA LYS A 186 -10.97 22.61 -0.84
C LYS A 186 -11.54 21.90 -2.07
N PRO A 187 -12.35 22.59 -2.90
CA PRO A 187 -12.86 22.03 -4.16
C PRO A 187 -11.75 21.47 -5.06
N GLU A 188 -10.61 22.16 -5.17
CA GLU A 188 -9.49 21.67 -6.01
C GLU A 188 -8.87 20.38 -5.45
N THR A 189 -8.85 20.21 -4.12
CA THR A 189 -8.36 18.98 -3.47
C THR A 189 -9.34 17.83 -3.70
N HIS A 190 -10.64 18.12 -3.66
CA HIS A 190 -11.70 17.15 -3.93
C HIS A 190 -11.66 16.66 -5.38
N GLU A 191 -11.58 17.56 -6.36
CA GLU A 191 -11.50 17.21 -7.79
C GLU A 191 -10.22 16.43 -8.12
N ARG A 192 -9.06 16.89 -7.64
CA ARG A 192 -7.78 16.20 -7.85
C ARG A 192 -7.79 14.80 -7.25
N PHE A 193 -8.38 14.65 -6.07
CA PHE A 193 -8.54 13.35 -5.41
C PHE A 193 -9.47 12.40 -6.19
N LEU A 194 -10.62 12.90 -6.67
CA LEU A 194 -11.55 12.11 -7.49
C LEU A 194 -10.92 11.68 -8.82
N LEU A 195 -10.22 12.58 -9.51
CA LEU A 195 -9.50 12.26 -10.76
C LEU A 195 -8.45 11.17 -10.53
N SER A 196 -7.70 11.25 -9.42
CA SER A 196 -6.70 10.23 -9.06
C SER A 196 -7.30 8.88 -8.68
N SER A 197 -8.54 8.86 -8.18
CA SER A 197 -9.25 7.62 -7.80
C SER A 197 -9.96 6.99 -8.99
N LEU A 198 -10.56 7.78 -9.88
CA LEU A 198 -11.18 7.31 -11.12
C LEU A 198 -10.17 6.70 -12.10
N ALA A 199 -8.98 7.31 -12.20
CA ALA A 199 -7.87 6.73 -12.98
C ALA A 199 -7.38 5.38 -12.44
N LYS A 200 -7.65 5.07 -11.15
CA LYS A 200 -7.36 3.76 -10.56
C LYS A 200 -8.49 2.76 -10.79
N CYS A 201 -9.76 3.18 -10.74
CA CYS A 201 -10.91 2.31 -11.03
C CYS A 201 -10.94 1.84 -12.50
N SER A 202 -10.51 2.67 -13.45
CA SER A 202 -10.35 2.24 -14.85
C SER A 202 -9.27 1.17 -15.03
N ASN A 203 -8.26 1.17 -14.16
CA ASN A 203 -7.11 0.27 -14.21
C ASN A 203 -7.30 -0.98 -13.34
N SER A 204 -8.46 -1.14 -12.68
CA SER A 204 -8.79 -2.28 -11.82
C SER A 204 -10.00 -3.07 -12.28
N LEU A 205 -10.51 -2.82 -13.48
CA LEU A 205 -11.47 -3.75 -14.11
C LEU A 205 -10.68 -5.01 -14.51
N PRO A 206 -11.07 -6.21 -14.06
CA PRO A 206 -10.60 -7.42 -14.69
C PRO A 206 -11.07 -7.35 -16.14
N SER A 207 -10.15 -7.57 -17.08
CA SER A 207 -10.50 -7.99 -18.44
C SER A 207 -11.40 -9.23 -18.33
N LEU A 208 -12.71 -9.00 -18.38
CA LEU A 208 -13.67 -10.06 -18.66
C LEU A 208 -13.51 -10.43 -20.13
N PHE A 209 -12.54 -11.28 -20.44
CA PHE A 209 -12.55 -12.28 -21.52
C PHE A 209 -11.47 -13.34 -21.27
#